data_AF-A0A7J5EHD5-F1
#
_entry.id   AF-A0A7J5EHD5-F1
#
_cell.length_a   1.000
_cell.length_b   1.000
_cell.length_c   1.000
_cell.angle_alpha   90.00
_cell.angle_beta   90.00
_cell.angle_gamma   90.00
#
_symmetry.space_group_name_H-M   'P 1'
#
loop_
_entity.id
_entity.type
_entity.pdbx_description
1 polymer ?
#
loop_
_entity_poly.entity_id
_entity_poly.type
_entity_poly.pdbx_seq_one_letter_code
_entity_poly.pdbx_strand_id
1 'polypeptide(L)'
;MTRLAVVLLLVLVPSVASAEAPWLAEPDTYDDPAGLPSGGDKGYIRAPSSAFVSTPHGGLVSDIIYVNRCTGCPGAGCNCVFTKSSINDATSNQTYIGGVQVGQQMTVAEFSHPQEVWDELMQCLRDVYSPYDVMITDVDPGQVPHHEAVAAGRGSDLMLTGVLGVAPIDPSQCEPKNNVVSFSFANAHGPVAGLSTAEHLCWTVAQESAHAFGLDHALDCSDPLTYLFTTSSGDGCGIRYFRNKLIDCGEDVARPCVCGGTKQNSHAKLLAVHGMGTVPPPPTVDLTTPTNGASVQAGFSVIANVVDPRGVGRVEVLLNGYKWAEVEGVTNRTSYLVPTPADVPDGVIDI
;
A
#
# COMPACT_ATOMS: atom_id res chain seq x y z
N MET A 1 -24.61 4.72 81.90
CA MET A 1 -24.50 4.30 80.48
C MET A 1 -25.11 5.40 79.63
N THR A 2 -24.30 6.39 79.31
CA THR A 2 -24.72 7.67 78.74
C THR A 2 -24.15 7.72 77.34
N ARG A 3 -25.01 7.62 76.32
CA ARG A 3 -24.59 7.57 74.91
C ARG A 3 -24.11 8.97 74.49
N LEU A 4 -22.83 9.08 74.17
CA LEU A 4 -22.24 10.23 73.48
C LEU A 4 -22.87 10.35 72.09
N ALA A 5 -23.51 11.48 71.80
CA ALA A 5 -23.88 11.86 70.45
C ALA A 5 -22.67 12.49 69.76
N VAL A 6 -22.10 11.80 68.77
CA VAL A 6 -21.10 12.37 67.86
C VAL A 6 -21.86 12.96 66.67
N VAL A 7 -21.80 14.28 66.54
CA VAL A 7 -22.28 15.01 65.36
C VAL A 7 -21.22 14.84 64.27
N LEU A 8 -21.53 14.05 63.25
CA LEU A 8 -20.69 13.89 62.07
C LEU A 8 -21.00 15.05 61.11
N LEU A 9 -20.08 16.02 61.00
CA LEU A 9 -20.17 17.11 60.05
C LEU A 9 -19.82 16.57 58.66
N LEU A 10 -20.83 16.34 57.80
CA LEU A 10 -20.60 16.03 56.38
C LEU A 10 -20.14 17.30 55.67
N VAL A 11 -18.85 17.37 55.34
CA VAL A 11 -18.34 18.33 54.36
C VAL A 11 -18.65 17.76 52.97
N LEU A 12 -19.61 18.36 52.28
CA LEU A 12 -19.82 18.14 50.85
C LEU A 12 -18.62 18.73 50.10
N VAL A 13 -17.67 17.85 49.74
CA VAL A 13 -16.69 18.17 48.70
C VAL A 13 -17.43 18.08 47.36
N PRO A 14 -17.45 19.14 46.53
CA PRO A 14 -18.00 19.00 45.19
C PRO A 14 -17.18 17.93 44.46
N SER A 15 -17.87 16.89 44.02
CA SER A 15 -17.34 15.95 43.05
C SER A 15 -16.90 16.74 41.82
N VAL A 16 -15.58 16.93 41.68
CA VAL A 16 -15.00 17.15 40.35
C VAL A 16 -15.36 15.92 39.55
N ALA A 17 -16.32 16.07 38.64
CA ALA A 17 -16.51 15.13 37.56
C ALA A 17 -15.13 14.94 36.92
N SER A 18 -14.62 13.72 36.99
CA SER A 18 -13.58 13.28 36.08
C SER A 18 -14.11 13.54 34.68
N ALA A 19 -13.56 14.53 34.00
CA ALA A 19 -13.73 14.65 32.56
C ALA A 19 -13.14 13.38 31.97
N GLU A 20 -14.02 12.43 31.64
CA GLU A 20 -13.68 11.27 30.85
C GLU A 20 -13.09 11.78 29.53
N ALA A 21 -11.93 11.23 29.18
CA ALA A 21 -11.30 11.49 27.90
C ALA A 21 -12.29 11.13 26.77
N PRO A 22 -12.49 11.99 25.76
CA PRO A 22 -13.57 11.82 24.78
C PRO A 22 -13.28 10.74 23.71
N TRP A 23 -12.54 9.68 24.03
CA TRP A 23 -12.07 8.68 23.04
C TRP A 23 -12.71 7.29 23.19
N LEU A 24 -13.90 7.20 23.75
CA LEU A 24 -14.77 6.04 23.54
C LEU A 24 -16.00 6.50 22.75
N ALA A 25 -15.76 6.84 21.48
CA ALA A 25 -16.82 6.77 20.50
C ALA A 25 -17.08 5.30 20.18
N GLU A 26 -18.35 4.97 20.05
CA GLU A 26 -18.93 3.68 19.67
C GLU A 26 -18.27 3.08 18.42
N PRO A 27 -18.37 1.76 18.18
CA PRO A 27 -17.82 1.12 16.98
C PRO A 27 -18.25 1.88 15.74
N ASP A 28 -17.25 2.31 14.96
CA ASP A 28 -17.31 3.04 13.69
C ASP A 28 -18.66 2.92 12.98
N THR A 29 -19.55 3.88 13.23
CA THR A 29 -20.61 4.22 12.28
C THR A 29 -19.98 5.14 11.24
N TYR A 30 -19.25 4.52 10.31
CA TYR A 30 -18.95 5.16 9.04
C TYR A 30 -20.31 5.36 8.34
N ASP A 31 -20.86 6.57 8.42
CA ASP A 31 -21.98 6.98 7.58
C ASP A 31 -21.53 6.83 6.12
N ASP A 32 -21.91 5.71 5.51
CA ASP A 32 -21.61 5.32 4.14
C ASP A 32 -22.26 6.31 3.16
N PRO A 33 -21.48 7.18 2.47
CA PRO A 33 -22.04 8.15 1.53
C PRO A 33 -22.41 7.49 0.18
N ALA A 34 -22.06 6.23 -0.03
CA ALA A 34 -22.28 5.49 -1.25
C ALA A 34 -23.22 4.32 -0.97
N GLY A 35 -24.49 4.65 -0.72
CA GLY A 35 -25.55 3.69 -0.43
C GLY A 35 -25.37 2.38 -1.17
N LEU A 36 -25.29 1.29 -0.39
CA LEU A 36 -25.18 -0.07 -0.89
C LEU A 36 -26.13 -0.30 -2.08
N PRO A 37 -25.72 -1.07 -3.10
CA PRO A 37 -26.64 -1.53 -4.13
C PRO A 37 -27.88 -2.14 -3.47
N SER A 38 -29.07 -1.82 -3.98
CA SER A 38 -30.28 -2.52 -3.58
C SER A 38 -30.12 -4.03 -3.73
N GLY A 39 -30.73 -4.81 -2.84
CA GLY A 39 -30.70 -6.27 -2.91
C GLY A 39 -31.01 -6.76 -4.32
N GLY A 40 -30.10 -7.55 -4.90
CA GLY A 40 -30.18 -8.08 -6.26
C GLY A 40 -29.15 -7.48 -7.26
N ASP A 41 -28.49 -6.37 -6.95
CA ASP A 41 -27.50 -5.76 -7.82
C ASP A 41 -26.06 -6.11 -7.41
N LYS A 42 -25.27 -6.66 -8.36
CA LYS A 42 -23.82 -6.78 -8.20
C LYS A 42 -23.22 -5.37 -8.18
N GLY A 43 -22.63 -4.96 -7.07
CA GLY A 43 -21.99 -3.65 -6.97
C GLY A 43 -20.79 -3.65 -6.03
N TYR A 44 -19.98 -2.61 -6.14
CA TYR A 44 -18.84 -2.34 -5.28
C TYR A 44 -19.01 -0.96 -4.66
N ILE A 45 -18.57 -0.81 -3.41
CA ILE A 45 -18.59 0.50 -2.74
C ILE A 45 -17.38 1.28 -3.23
N ARG A 46 -17.61 2.38 -3.95
CA ARG A 46 -16.56 3.36 -4.23
C ARG A 46 -16.33 4.13 -2.93
N ALA A 47 -15.20 3.87 -2.26
CA ALA A 47 -14.78 4.69 -1.12
C ALA A 47 -14.73 6.16 -1.57
N PRO A 48 -15.49 7.08 -0.95
CA PRO A 48 -15.53 8.47 -1.37
C PRO A 48 -14.19 9.14 -1.08
N SER A 49 -13.63 9.83 -2.08
CA SER A 49 -12.38 10.58 -1.96
C SER A 49 -12.46 11.75 -0.96
N SER A 50 -13.65 12.08 -0.47
CA SER A 50 -13.94 13.23 0.40
C SER A 50 -13.57 13.04 1.87
N ALA A 51 -13.12 11.86 2.29
CA ALA A 51 -12.64 11.64 3.66
C ALA A 51 -11.27 12.28 3.95
N PHE A 52 -10.67 12.94 2.96
CA PHE A 52 -9.32 13.50 3.08
C PHE A 52 -9.30 14.95 2.64
N VAL A 53 -8.79 15.79 3.54
CA VAL A 53 -8.46 17.18 3.22
C VAL A 53 -7.28 17.12 2.27
N SER A 54 -7.56 17.31 0.98
CA SER A 54 -6.52 17.76 0.04
C SER A 54 -5.95 19.05 0.61
N THR A 55 -4.72 19.04 1.12
CA THR A 55 -3.94 20.26 1.12
C THR A 55 -3.64 20.56 -0.35
N PRO A 56 -4.16 21.65 -0.93
CA PRO A 56 -3.85 21.99 -2.31
C PRO A 56 -2.34 22.19 -2.40
N HIS A 57 -1.63 21.29 -3.06
CA HIS A 57 -0.22 21.51 -3.32
C HIS A 57 -0.11 22.62 -4.36
N GLY A 58 0.42 23.76 -3.92
CA GLY A 58 0.93 24.80 -4.79
C GLY A 58 2.20 24.34 -5.51
N GLY A 59 2.06 23.42 -6.47
CA GLY A 59 3.00 23.18 -7.57
C GLY A 59 4.04 22.05 -7.42
N LEU A 60 4.24 21.34 -8.55
CA LEU A 60 5.48 20.71 -9.04
C LEU A 60 5.96 19.39 -8.41
N VAL A 61 5.11 18.41 -8.09
CA VAL A 61 5.59 17.00 -8.06
C VAL A 61 5.35 16.41 -9.44
N SER A 62 6.36 15.75 -10.02
CA SER A 62 6.21 15.16 -11.34
C SER A 62 5.38 13.89 -11.28
N ASP A 63 4.48 13.75 -12.23
CA ASP A 63 3.69 12.54 -12.46
C ASP A 63 4.45 11.51 -13.30
N ILE A 64 5.71 11.76 -13.66
CA ILE A 64 6.54 10.84 -14.43
C ILE A 64 7.47 10.08 -13.48
N ILE A 65 7.39 8.75 -13.52
CA ILE A 65 8.41 7.87 -12.95
C ILE A 65 9.15 7.22 -14.12
N TYR A 66 10.41 7.64 -14.31
CA TYR A 66 11.35 7.01 -15.23
C TYR A 66 12.06 5.86 -14.52
N VAL A 67 11.88 4.65 -15.03
CA VAL A 67 12.55 3.45 -14.52
C VAL A 67 13.84 3.25 -15.31
N ASN A 68 14.97 3.54 -14.66
CA ASN A 68 16.27 3.51 -15.31
C ASN A 68 16.99 2.17 -15.05
N ARG A 69 17.18 1.36 -16.10
CA ARG A 69 17.98 0.11 -16.05
C ARG A 69 19.46 0.30 -16.36
N CYS A 70 19.93 1.54 -16.42
CA CYS A 70 21.28 1.92 -16.78
C CYS A 70 21.71 1.46 -18.18
N THR A 71 20.78 1.45 -19.14
CA THR A 71 21.03 1.13 -20.54
C THR A 71 21.02 2.38 -21.42
N GLY A 72 21.50 2.29 -22.67
CA GLY A 72 21.30 3.35 -23.69
C GLY A 72 22.47 4.32 -23.89
N CYS A 73 23.62 4.10 -23.26
CA CYS A 73 24.87 4.76 -23.60
C CYS A 73 25.57 4.13 -24.83
N PRO A 74 26.38 4.90 -25.58
CA PRO A 74 27.16 4.36 -26.69
C PRO A 74 28.34 3.51 -26.19
N GLY A 75 28.25 2.18 -26.31
CA GLY A 75 29.34 1.24 -26.02
C GLY A 75 28.87 -0.06 -25.34
N ALA A 76 29.79 -0.97 -25.05
CA ALA A 76 29.54 -2.13 -24.19
C ALA A 76 29.79 -1.78 -22.71
N GLY A 77 28.94 -2.26 -21.80
CA GLY A 77 29.05 -2.01 -20.36
C GLY A 77 28.36 -0.71 -19.94
N CYS A 78 27.06 -0.63 -20.19
CA CYS A 78 26.32 0.59 -19.92
C CYS A 78 26.05 0.76 -18.43
N ASN A 79 26.46 1.91 -17.88
CA ASN A 79 26.32 2.19 -16.45
C ASN A 79 25.70 3.56 -16.27
N CYS A 80 24.88 3.72 -15.24
CA CYS A 80 24.48 5.07 -14.81
C CYS A 80 25.61 5.68 -13.99
N VAL A 81 25.83 6.98 -14.17
CA VAL A 81 26.76 7.75 -13.35
C VAL A 81 25.99 8.81 -12.59
N PHE A 82 26.03 8.73 -11.27
CA PHE A 82 25.43 9.70 -10.37
C PHE A 82 26.50 10.47 -9.61
N THR A 83 26.32 11.77 -9.44
CA THR A 83 27.20 12.60 -8.61
C THR A 83 26.64 12.71 -7.21
N LYS A 84 27.45 12.36 -6.20
CA LYS A 84 27.11 12.58 -4.80
C LYS A 84 26.97 14.10 -4.56
N SER A 85 25.81 14.53 -4.10
CA SER A 85 25.48 15.94 -3.87
C SER A 85 24.80 16.14 -2.52
N SER A 86 24.53 17.40 -2.15
CA SER A 86 23.66 17.74 -1.02
C SER A 86 22.18 17.78 -1.39
N ILE A 87 21.87 17.58 -2.67
CA ILE A 87 20.51 17.53 -3.21
C ILE A 87 20.27 16.20 -3.92
N ASN A 88 19.00 15.92 -4.19
CA ASN A 88 18.59 14.84 -5.07
C ASN A 88 17.83 15.46 -6.25
N ASP A 89 18.27 15.17 -7.47
CA ASP A 89 17.73 15.75 -8.70
C ASP A 89 18.04 14.85 -9.90
N ALA A 90 17.01 14.14 -10.36
CA ALA A 90 17.04 13.25 -11.52
C ALA A 90 17.39 13.96 -12.83
N THR A 91 17.06 15.25 -12.99
CA THR A 91 17.36 15.99 -14.24
C THR A 91 18.85 16.26 -14.43
N SER A 92 19.64 16.13 -13.35
CA SER A 92 21.08 16.37 -13.34
C SER A 92 21.91 15.20 -12.78
N ASN A 93 21.31 14.03 -12.59
CA ASN A 93 21.92 12.83 -12.01
C ASN A 93 22.65 13.10 -10.67
N GLN A 94 22.04 13.94 -9.83
CA GLN A 94 22.56 14.25 -8.50
C GLN A 94 21.79 13.48 -7.43
N THR A 95 22.50 12.91 -6.46
CA THR A 95 21.87 12.25 -5.32
C THR A 95 22.68 12.46 -4.06
N TYR A 96 22.00 12.59 -2.93
CA TYR A 96 22.65 12.54 -1.63
C TYR A 96 22.74 11.12 -1.07
N ILE A 97 22.33 10.08 -1.80
CA ILE A 97 22.53 8.67 -1.42
C ILE A 97 23.95 8.22 -1.78
N GLY A 98 24.48 7.23 -1.04
CA GLY A 98 25.78 6.60 -1.32
C GLY A 98 26.94 7.09 -0.45
N GLY A 99 28.01 6.29 -0.40
CA GLY A 99 29.11 6.43 0.58
C GLY A 99 30.32 7.25 0.14
N VAL A 100 30.38 7.72 -1.11
CA VAL A 100 31.50 8.57 -1.59
C VAL A 100 31.38 10.01 -1.07
N GLN A 101 32.43 10.81 -1.23
CA GLN A 101 32.41 12.23 -0.82
C GLN A 101 31.56 13.08 -1.79
N VAL A 102 30.98 14.18 -1.30
CA VAL A 102 30.25 15.14 -2.13
C VAL A 102 31.14 15.65 -3.28
N GLY A 103 30.59 15.67 -4.50
CA GLY A 103 31.27 15.99 -5.74
C GLY A 103 31.93 14.79 -6.44
N GLN A 104 32.01 13.62 -5.79
CA GLN A 104 32.48 12.40 -6.44
C GLN A 104 31.36 11.67 -7.17
N GLN A 105 31.73 10.91 -8.20
CA GLN A 105 30.82 10.09 -8.98
C GLN A 105 30.76 8.67 -8.44
N MET A 106 29.57 8.08 -8.54
CA MET A 106 29.31 6.65 -8.32
C MET A 106 28.77 6.07 -9.63
N THR A 107 29.11 4.81 -9.90
CA THR A 107 28.74 4.12 -11.13
C THR A 107 27.87 2.93 -10.77
N VAL A 108 26.62 2.95 -11.21
CA VAL A 108 25.65 1.85 -11.03
C VAL A 108 25.71 0.95 -12.25
N ALA A 109 26.00 -0.33 -12.03
CA ALA A 109 26.13 -1.29 -13.12
C ALA A 109 24.80 -1.52 -13.85
N GLU A 110 24.86 -1.83 -15.15
CA GLU A 110 23.71 -2.22 -15.96
C GLU A 110 22.82 -3.25 -15.28
N PHE A 111 21.52 -3.16 -15.50
CA PHE A 111 20.59 -4.24 -15.18
C PHE A 111 21.04 -5.56 -15.80
N SER A 112 21.21 -6.60 -14.96
CA SER A 112 21.82 -7.87 -15.37
C SER A 112 20.83 -9.01 -15.60
N HIS A 113 19.53 -8.79 -15.41
CA HIS A 113 18.52 -9.82 -15.68
C HIS A 113 18.11 -9.84 -17.16
N PRO A 114 17.53 -10.95 -17.65
CA PRO A 114 17.01 -11.04 -19.01
C PRO A 114 15.93 -10.00 -19.33
N GLN A 115 15.71 -9.73 -20.62
CA GLN A 115 14.72 -8.74 -21.09
C GLN A 115 13.30 -9.09 -20.62
N GLU A 116 12.95 -10.36 -20.55
CA GLU A 116 11.64 -10.81 -20.06
C GLU A 116 11.37 -10.36 -18.61
N VAL A 117 12.39 -10.30 -17.75
CA VAL A 117 12.28 -9.79 -16.38
C VAL A 117 12.04 -8.27 -16.40
N TRP A 118 12.66 -7.55 -17.34
CA TRP A 118 12.42 -6.12 -17.52
C TRP A 118 10.99 -5.84 -17.99
N ASP A 119 10.52 -6.59 -18.99
CA ASP A 119 9.18 -6.41 -19.54
C ASP A 119 8.09 -6.69 -18.49
N GLU A 120 8.27 -7.76 -17.70
CA GLU A 120 7.39 -8.10 -16.56
C GLU A 120 7.45 -7.05 -15.45
N LEU A 121 8.63 -6.53 -15.10
CA LEU A 121 8.80 -5.44 -14.13
C LEU A 121 8.03 -4.18 -14.57
N MET A 122 8.23 -3.76 -15.81
CA MET A 122 7.59 -2.55 -16.34
C MET A 122 6.07 -2.70 -16.42
N GLN A 123 5.56 -3.89 -16.73
CA GLN A 123 4.13 -4.18 -16.67
C GLN A 123 3.61 -4.13 -15.22
N CYS A 124 4.30 -4.79 -14.30
CA CYS A 124 3.93 -4.78 -12.89
C CYS A 124 3.86 -3.35 -12.31
N LEU A 125 4.85 -2.50 -12.59
CA LEU A 125 4.84 -1.11 -12.12
C LEU A 125 3.68 -0.29 -12.70
N ARG A 126 3.35 -0.49 -13.99
CA ARG A 126 2.16 0.13 -14.60
C ARG A 126 0.88 -0.31 -13.91
N ASP A 127 0.77 -1.58 -13.52
CA ASP A 127 -0.41 -2.08 -12.82
C ASP A 127 -0.50 -1.53 -11.38
N VAL A 128 0.61 -1.51 -10.65
CA VAL A 128 0.72 -0.99 -9.28
C VAL A 128 0.35 0.49 -9.20
N TYR A 129 0.84 1.30 -10.14
CA TYR A 129 0.59 2.74 -10.19
C TYR A 129 -0.66 3.14 -10.98
N SER A 130 -1.32 2.22 -11.70
CA SER A 130 -2.51 2.51 -12.51
C SER A 130 -3.62 3.33 -11.83
N PRO A 131 -3.90 3.20 -10.51
CA PRO A 131 -4.94 4.01 -9.86
C PRO A 131 -4.63 5.50 -9.73
N TYR A 132 -3.39 5.93 -10.03
CA TYR A 132 -2.88 7.30 -9.87
C TYR A 132 -2.54 7.88 -11.24
N ASP A 133 -2.58 9.21 -11.39
CA ASP A 133 -2.20 9.88 -12.65
C ASP A 133 -0.66 9.88 -12.78
N VAL A 134 -0.06 8.69 -12.85
CA VAL A 134 1.38 8.48 -12.91
C VAL A 134 1.74 7.79 -14.21
N MET A 135 2.68 8.37 -14.93
CA MET A 135 3.31 7.80 -16.12
C MET A 135 4.54 6.99 -15.74
N ILE A 136 4.46 5.68 -15.87
CA ILE A 136 5.62 4.78 -15.80
C ILE A 136 6.26 4.68 -17.19
N THR A 137 7.52 5.09 -17.32
CA THR A 137 8.29 5.06 -18.58
C THR A 137 9.68 4.48 -18.37
N ASP A 138 10.23 3.81 -19.38
CA ASP A 138 11.65 3.42 -19.48
C ASP A 138 12.41 4.24 -20.54
N VAL A 139 11.79 5.33 -21.01
CA VAL A 139 12.41 6.33 -21.88
C VAL A 139 12.84 7.51 -21.02
N ASP A 140 14.14 7.81 -21.03
CA ASP A 140 14.75 8.94 -20.32
C ASP A 140 14.06 10.27 -20.70
N PRO A 141 13.40 10.95 -19.75
CA PRO A 141 12.74 12.24 -19.97
C PRO A 141 13.72 13.41 -20.18
N GLY A 142 15.02 13.19 -19.98
CA GLY A 142 16.07 14.20 -20.05
C GLY A 142 15.87 15.27 -18.99
N GLN A 143 15.65 16.51 -19.42
CA GLN A 143 15.50 17.67 -18.53
C GLN A 143 14.05 17.93 -18.11
N VAL A 144 13.09 17.11 -18.54
CA VAL A 144 11.71 17.18 -18.04
C VAL A 144 11.70 16.75 -16.57
N PRO A 145 11.06 17.47 -15.65
CA PRO A 145 10.94 17.02 -14.26
C PRO A 145 10.34 15.62 -14.17
N HIS A 146 11.00 14.72 -13.45
CA HIS A 146 10.60 13.31 -13.31
C HIS A 146 11.24 12.69 -12.07
N HIS A 147 10.59 11.69 -11.50
CA HIS A 147 11.21 10.80 -10.52
C HIS A 147 12.00 9.73 -11.26
N GLU A 148 13.22 9.46 -10.81
CA GLU A 148 14.05 8.41 -11.37
C GLU A 148 14.10 7.23 -10.40
N ALA A 149 13.55 6.11 -10.83
CA ALA A 149 13.61 4.83 -10.15
C ALA A 149 14.69 3.98 -10.80
N VAL A 150 15.91 4.02 -10.26
CA VAL A 150 17.05 3.27 -10.79
C VAL A 150 16.87 1.80 -10.42
N ALA A 151 16.46 0.98 -11.38
CA ALA A 151 16.29 -0.46 -11.22
C ALA A 151 17.49 -1.18 -11.87
N ALA A 152 18.65 -1.11 -11.23
CA ALA A 152 19.91 -1.62 -11.77
C ALA A 152 20.94 -1.86 -10.65
N GLY A 153 22.09 -2.45 -11.00
CA GLY A 153 23.26 -2.53 -10.13
C GLY A 153 23.06 -3.27 -8.81
N ARG A 154 24.02 -3.09 -7.90
CA ARG A 154 24.05 -3.64 -6.54
C ARG A 154 24.30 -2.53 -5.52
N GLY A 155 23.90 -2.74 -4.26
CA GLY A 155 24.17 -1.76 -3.18
C GLY A 155 25.65 -1.39 -3.06
N SER A 156 26.56 -2.34 -3.36
CA SER A 156 28.01 -2.11 -3.39
C SER A 156 28.46 -1.03 -4.35
N ASP A 157 27.71 -0.78 -5.43
CA ASP A 157 28.01 0.26 -6.43
C ASP A 157 27.92 1.68 -5.82
N LEU A 158 27.13 1.81 -4.74
CA LEU A 158 26.98 3.03 -3.94
C LEU A 158 27.65 2.92 -2.56
N MET A 159 28.49 1.91 -2.33
CA MET A 159 29.11 1.59 -1.03
C MET A 159 28.09 1.28 0.09
N LEU A 160 26.96 0.66 -0.26
CA LEU A 160 25.93 0.21 0.67
C LEU A 160 25.99 -1.32 0.83
N THR A 161 25.57 -1.83 1.99
CA THR A 161 25.59 -3.27 2.30
C THR A 161 24.26 -3.69 2.91
N GLY A 162 23.78 -4.88 2.55
CA GLY A 162 22.60 -5.48 3.19
C GLY A 162 21.26 -4.85 2.81
N VAL A 163 21.20 -4.13 1.69
CA VAL A 163 19.99 -3.45 1.20
C VAL A 163 19.64 -3.90 -0.22
N LEU A 164 18.34 -4.02 -0.50
CA LEU A 164 17.80 -4.26 -1.85
C LEU A 164 17.28 -2.98 -2.51
N GLY A 165 16.98 -1.95 -1.72
CA GLY A 165 16.60 -0.63 -2.19
C GLY A 165 16.97 0.47 -1.19
N VAL A 166 16.95 1.72 -1.65
CA VAL A 166 17.07 2.91 -0.81
C VAL A 166 16.51 4.13 -1.54
N ALA A 167 15.75 4.94 -0.83
CA ALA A 167 15.22 6.19 -1.35
C ALA A 167 15.17 7.31 -0.30
N PRO A 168 15.14 8.57 -0.78
CA PRO A 168 14.73 9.72 0.00
C PRO A 168 13.32 9.61 0.58
N ILE A 169 13.20 9.90 1.87
CA ILE A 169 11.95 10.41 2.47
C ILE A 169 12.30 11.72 3.19
N ASP A 170 11.43 12.71 3.17
CA ASP A 170 11.61 13.95 3.96
C ASP A 170 11.00 13.75 5.35
N PRO A 171 11.79 13.43 6.39
CA PRO A 171 11.26 13.22 7.74
C PRO A 171 10.89 14.52 8.44
N SER A 172 11.22 15.68 7.85
CA SER A 172 11.09 16.98 8.52
C SER A 172 9.81 17.71 8.11
N GLN A 173 9.55 17.81 6.80
CA GLN A 173 8.36 18.46 6.28
C GLN A 173 7.29 17.46 5.87
N CYS A 174 7.66 16.19 5.67
CA CYS A 174 6.75 15.14 5.20
C CYS A 174 6.10 15.46 3.85
N GLU A 175 6.69 16.40 3.11
CA GLU A 175 6.15 16.86 1.85
C GLU A 175 6.69 16.01 0.70
N PRO A 176 5.83 15.63 -0.25
CA PRO A 176 6.25 15.08 -1.53
C PRO A 176 7.35 15.93 -2.15
N LYS A 177 8.41 15.27 -2.63
CA LYS A 177 9.52 15.92 -3.33
C LYS A 177 9.36 15.74 -4.83
N ASN A 178 10.11 16.50 -5.61
CA ASN A 178 10.21 16.31 -7.05
C ASN A 178 11.64 15.91 -7.42
N ASN A 179 11.81 15.36 -8.61
CA ASN A 179 13.10 14.94 -9.15
C ASN A 179 13.89 13.97 -8.25
N VAL A 180 13.19 13.14 -7.49
CA VAL A 180 13.84 12.18 -6.59
C VAL A 180 14.40 11.02 -7.40
N VAL A 181 15.69 10.77 -7.22
CA VAL A 181 16.41 9.54 -7.56
C VAL A 181 16.31 8.56 -6.40
N SER A 182 15.70 7.41 -6.67
CA SER A 182 15.60 6.24 -5.79
C SER A 182 16.35 5.07 -6.42
N PHE A 183 16.86 4.14 -5.60
CA PHE A 183 17.65 3.01 -6.06
C PHE A 183 17.01 1.70 -5.63
N SER A 184 16.78 0.82 -6.59
CA SER A 184 16.39 -0.57 -6.40
C SER A 184 17.46 -1.46 -7.05
N PHE A 185 18.23 -2.15 -6.21
CA PHE A 185 19.42 -2.90 -6.60
C PHE A 185 19.07 -4.20 -7.31
N ALA A 186 18.63 -4.07 -8.56
CA ALA A 186 18.06 -5.16 -9.35
C ALA A 186 18.98 -6.38 -9.46
N ASN A 187 20.29 -6.19 -9.56
CA ASN A 187 21.24 -7.29 -9.76
C ASN A 187 21.49 -8.11 -8.48
N ALA A 188 20.89 -7.72 -7.36
CA ALA A 188 20.82 -8.48 -6.11
C ALA A 188 19.50 -9.24 -5.95
N HIS A 189 18.52 -9.03 -6.83
CA HIS A 189 17.23 -9.70 -6.78
C HIS A 189 17.27 -11.09 -7.43
N GLY A 190 16.40 -11.96 -6.94
CA GLY A 190 16.10 -13.27 -7.50
C GLY A 190 14.67 -13.67 -7.10
N PRO A 191 14.19 -14.82 -7.58
CA PRO A 191 12.86 -15.30 -7.22
C PRO A 191 12.81 -15.63 -5.72
N VAL A 192 11.68 -15.32 -5.09
CA VAL A 192 11.41 -15.62 -3.68
C VAL A 192 10.10 -16.40 -3.57
N ALA A 193 9.80 -16.99 -2.41
CA ALA A 193 8.65 -17.87 -2.26
C ALA A 193 7.34 -17.17 -2.68
N GLY A 194 6.76 -17.61 -3.80
CA GLY A 194 5.50 -17.10 -4.33
C GLY A 194 5.62 -15.88 -5.27
N LEU A 195 6.83 -15.41 -5.59
CA LEU A 195 7.06 -14.27 -6.49
C LEU A 195 8.18 -14.57 -7.51
N SER A 196 7.96 -14.16 -8.76
CA SER A 196 9.00 -14.07 -9.78
C SER A 196 10.09 -13.05 -9.38
N THR A 197 11.24 -13.07 -10.07
CA THR A 197 12.26 -12.03 -9.88
C THR A 197 11.71 -10.63 -10.19
N ALA A 198 10.88 -10.51 -11.22
CA ALA A 198 10.30 -9.25 -11.64
C ALA A 198 9.27 -8.75 -10.64
N GLU A 199 8.43 -9.63 -10.08
CA GLU A 199 7.45 -9.27 -9.05
C GLU A 199 8.13 -8.81 -7.75
N HIS A 200 9.19 -9.51 -7.33
CA HIS A 200 9.99 -9.10 -6.17
C HIS A 200 10.66 -7.75 -6.38
N LEU A 201 11.25 -7.53 -7.56
CA LEU A 201 11.86 -6.25 -7.92
C LEU A 201 10.82 -5.13 -8.09
N CYS A 202 9.65 -5.43 -8.65
CA CYS A 202 8.54 -4.47 -8.80
C CYS A 202 8.09 -3.94 -7.45
N TRP A 203 7.99 -4.82 -6.46
CA TRP A 203 7.73 -4.42 -5.09
C TRP A 203 8.81 -3.47 -4.58
N THR A 204 10.10 -3.81 -4.67
CA THR A 204 11.17 -2.91 -4.21
C THR A 204 11.15 -1.58 -4.96
N VAL A 205 10.98 -1.57 -6.27
CA VAL A 205 10.88 -0.32 -7.04
C VAL A 205 9.71 0.53 -6.56
N ALA A 206 8.52 -0.04 -6.40
CA ALA A 206 7.34 0.67 -5.93
C ALA A 206 7.51 1.20 -4.49
N GLN A 207 8.17 0.43 -3.63
CA GLN A 207 8.52 0.83 -2.27
C GLN A 207 9.42 2.07 -2.26
N GLU A 208 10.52 1.99 -2.99
CA GLU A 208 11.53 3.05 -3.01
C GLU A 208 11.04 4.31 -3.72
N SER A 209 10.31 4.19 -4.84
CA SER A 209 9.74 5.37 -5.50
C SER A 209 8.68 6.06 -4.64
N ALA A 210 7.91 5.30 -3.85
CA ALA A 210 6.86 5.87 -3.00
C ALA A 210 7.38 6.71 -1.83
N HIS A 211 8.62 6.48 -1.37
CA HIS A 211 9.24 7.32 -0.34
C HIS A 211 9.38 8.79 -0.78
N ALA A 212 9.57 9.05 -2.08
CA ALA A 212 9.59 10.39 -2.65
C ALA A 212 8.29 11.18 -2.40
N PHE A 213 7.19 10.46 -2.19
CA PHE A 213 5.84 11.01 -2.00
C PHE A 213 5.42 11.04 -0.52
N GLY A 214 6.35 10.81 0.41
CA GLY A 214 6.09 10.86 1.86
C GLY A 214 5.40 9.61 2.42
N LEU A 215 5.49 8.48 1.70
CA LEU A 215 5.02 7.20 2.20
C LEU A 215 6.12 6.52 3.00
N ASP A 216 5.76 5.98 4.15
CA ASP A 216 6.66 5.24 5.04
C ASP A 216 6.50 3.72 4.82
N HIS A 217 7.26 2.88 5.52
CA HIS A 217 6.99 1.45 5.56
C HIS A 217 5.64 1.14 6.24
N ALA A 218 4.97 0.08 5.79
CA ALA A 218 3.62 -0.30 6.22
C ALA A 218 3.56 -1.80 6.60
N LEU A 219 2.97 -2.13 7.75
CA LEU A 219 2.83 -3.51 8.24
C LEU A 219 1.60 -4.21 7.67
N ASP A 220 1.52 -4.30 6.34
CA ASP A 220 0.51 -5.10 5.64
C ASP A 220 1.16 -5.74 4.42
N CYS A 221 1.24 -7.08 4.40
CA CYS A 221 1.98 -7.83 3.39
C CYS A 221 1.47 -7.60 1.94
N SER A 222 0.26 -7.08 1.78
CA SER A 222 -0.35 -6.78 0.49
C SER A 222 0.01 -5.38 -0.03
N ASP A 223 0.64 -4.53 0.79
CA ASP A 223 1.11 -3.20 0.42
C ASP A 223 2.59 -3.23 -0.02
N PRO A 224 3.00 -2.52 -1.10
CA PRO A 224 4.39 -2.47 -1.52
C PRO A 224 5.34 -1.89 -0.47
N LEU A 225 4.87 -1.18 0.55
CA LEU A 225 5.74 -0.57 1.56
C LEU A 225 6.12 -1.50 2.71
N THR A 226 5.73 -2.76 2.65
CA THR A 226 5.91 -3.72 3.74
C THR A 226 7.18 -4.54 3.60
N TYR A 227 7.77 -5.03 4.69
CA TYR A 227 8.75 -6.13 4.67
C TYR A 227 8.13 -7.51 4.90
N LEU A 228 6.82 -7.57 5.11
CA LEU A 228 6.12 -8.82 5.38
C LEU A 228 5.94 -9.62 4.08
N PHE A 229 6.27 -10.91 4.11
CA PHE A 229 6.14 -11.81 2.95
C PHE A 229 4.84 -12.61 2.95
N THR A 230 4.22 -12.77 4.13
CA THR A 230 3.05 -13.60 4.33
C THR A 230 1.94 -12.85 5.05
N THR A 231 0.71 -13.31 4.85
CA THR A 231 -0.46 -12.92 5.61
C THR A 231 -0.34 -13.39 7.06
N SER A 232 -1.28 -12.97 7.91
CA SER A 232 -1.49 -13.51 9.25
C SER A 232 -1.71 -15.04 9.25
N SER A 233 -2.31 -15.59 8.19
CA SER A 233 -2.52 -17.03 8.00
C SER A 233 -1.28 -17.80 7.52
N GLY A 234 -0.18 -17.12 7.18
CA GLY A 234 1.04 -17.71 6.66
C GLY A 234 1.05 -17.94 5.14
N ASP A 235 0.04 -17.46 4.42
CA ASP A 235 -0.04 -17.53 2.97
C ASP A 235 0.77 -16.39 2.32
N GLY A 236 1.30 -16.60 1.12
CA GLY A 236 1.97 -15.52 0.37
C GLY A 236 0.99 -14.43 -0.08
N CYS A 237 1.43 -13.18 -0.13
CA CYS A 237 0.57 -12.04 -0.43
C CYS A 237 0.54 -11.62 -1.91
N GLY A 238 1.34 -12.30 -2.75
CA GLY A 238 1.35 -12.09 -4.19
C GLY A 238 1.80 -10.70 -4.60
N ILE A 239 1.34 -10.26 -5.76
CA ILE A 239 1.55 -8.89 -6.23
C ILE A 239 0.91 -7.90 -5.25
N ARG A 240 1.66 -6.84 -4.94
CA ARG A 240 1.33 -5.87 -3.92
C ARG A 240 0.80 -4.59 -4.56
N TYR A 241 -0.18 -3.97 -3.92
CA TYR A 241 -0.79 -2.72 -4.37
C TYR A 241 -0.92 -1.79 -3.18
N PHE A 242 -0.73 -0.49 -3.38
CA PHE A 242 -0.93 0.49 -2.32
C PHE A 242 -2.37 0.42 -1.80
N ARG A 243 -2.53 0.17 -0.50
CA ARG A 243 -3.82 -0.19 0.09
C ARG A 243 -4.57 1.03 0.57
N ASN A 244 -5.86 1.05 0.26
CA ASN A 244 -6.82 1.99 0.84
C ASN A 244 -7.23 1.51 2.24
N LYS A 245 -6.27 1.51 3.17
CA LYS A 245 -6.42 1.03 4.54
C LYS A 245 -5.46 1.79 5.44
N LEU A 246 -5.88 2.14 6.65
CA LEU A 246 -4.97 2.66 7.67
C LEU A 246 -4.14 1.50 8.23
N ILE A 247 -2.84 1.52 7.95
CA ILE A 247 -1.88 0.46 8.29
C ILE A 247 -0.81 1.04 9.22
N ASP A 248 -0.42 0.30 10.26
CA ASP A 248 0.67 0.70 11.16
C ASP A 248 1.98 0.85 10.38
N CYS A 249 2.72 1.91 10.68
CA CYS A 249 4.02 2.11 10.07
C CYS A 249 5.08 1.20 10.71
N GLY A 250 6.03 0.76 9.89
CA GLY A 250 7.16 -0.06 10.34
C GLY A 250 7.59 -1.12 9.34
N GLU A 251 8.78 -1.65 9.59
CA GLU A 251 9.44 -2.70 8.82
C GLU A 251 8.95 -4.08 9.25
N ASP A 252 9.35 -4.47 10.47
CA ASP A 252 9.02 -5.76 11.10
C ASP A 252 8.12 -5.58 12.33
N VAL A 253 8.18 -4.40 12.95
CA VAL A 253 7.45 -4.05 14.17
C VAL A 253 6.87 -2.65 14.05
N ALA A 254 5.72 -2.43 14.70
CA ALA A 254 5.04 -1.15 14.63
C ALA A 254 5.89 -0.05 15.28
N ARG A 255 6.00 1.09 14.61
CA ARG A 255 6.67 2.30 15.09
C ARG A 255 5.89 3.55 14.65
N PRO A 256 6.15 4.72 15.27
CA PRO A 256 5.65 5.97 14.72
C PRO A 256 6.05 6.11 13.24
N CYS A 257 5.13 6.63 12.43
CA CYS A 257 5.42 6.93 11.05
C CYS A 257 6.45 8.07 10.98
N VAL A 258 7.37 7.99 10.03
CA VAL A 258 8.34 9.04 9.71
C VAL A 258 7.61 10.36 9.50
N CYS A 259 6.46 10.30 8.82
CA CYS A 259 5.66 11.46 8.47
C CYS A 259 4.52 11.80 9.46
N GLY A 260 4.67 11.41 10.72
CA GLY A 260 3.72 11.71 11.79
C GLY A 260 2.59 10.69 11.95
N GLY A 261 2.06 10.59 13.18
CA GLY A 261 1.10 9.55 13.56
C GLY A 261 1.74 8.17 13.71
N THR A 262 0.91 7.13 13.81
CA THR A 262 1.35 5.73 13.92
C THR A 262 0.86 4.86 12.76
N LYS A 263 -0.06 5.37 11.94
CA LYS A 263 -0.64 4.70 10.79
C LYS A 263 -0.63 5.60 9.57
N GLN A 264 -0.63 5.00 8.39
CA GLN A 264 -0.83 5.69 7.13
C GLN A 264 -1.76 4.92 6.20
N ASN A 265 -2.33 5.63 5.23
CA ASN A 265 -3.05 5.04 4.10
C ASN A 265 -2.28 5.40 2.83
N SER A 266 -1.56 4.43 2.27
CA SER A 266 -0.68 4.61 1.12
C SER A 266 -1.46 5.03 -0.13
N HIS A 267 -2.63 4.42 -0.35
CA HIS A 267 -3.49 4.77 -1.48
C HIS A 267 -3.99 6.20 -1.42
N ALA A 268 -4.48 6.64 -0.26
CA ALA A 268 -4.98 8.00 -0.08
C ALA A 268 -3.86 9.04 -0.24
N LYS A 269 -2.66 8.76 0.28
CA LYS A 269 -1.49 9.63 0.10
C LYS A 269 -1.14 9.79 -1.38
N LEU A 270 -1.02 8.70 -2.14
CA LEU A 270 -0.71 8.78 -3.57
C LEU A 270 -1.80 9.49 -4.38
N LEU A 271 -3.08 9.29 -4.05
CA LEU A 271 -4.17 10.07 -4.66
C LEU A 271 -4.07 11.56 -4.34
N ALA A 272 -3.61 11.94 -3.14
CA ALA A 272 -3.43 13.34 -2.78
C ALA A 272 -2.26 14.00 -3.53
N VAL A 273 -1.23 13.22 -3.88
CA VAL A 273 -0.06 13.71 -4.63
C VAL A 273 -0.34 13.79 -6.12
N HIS A 274 -0.79 12.69 -6.73
CA HIS A 274 -0.87 12.54 -8.19
C HIS A 274 -2.30 12.66 -8.71
N GLY A 275 -3.32 12.64 -7.85
CA GLY A 275 -4.70 12.53 -8.31
C GLY A 275 -5.05 11.15 -8.86
N MET A 276 -6.22 11.07 -9.47
CA MET A 276 -6.78 9.81 -9.96
C MET A 276 -6.26 9.45 -11.34
N GLY A 277 -5.76 8.22 -11.48
CA GLY A 277 -5.41 7.62 -12.76
C GLY A 277 -6.52 6.77 -13.34
N THR A 278 -6.11 5.69 -13.98
CA THR A 278 -7.04 4.70 -14.54
C THR A 278 -7.63 3.85 -13.43
N VAL A 279 -8.95 3.88 -13.29
CA VAL A 279 -9.63 3.02 -12.33
C VAL A 279 -9.62 1.58 -12.87
N PRO A 280 -8.98 0.62 -12.19
CA PRO A 280 -9.04 -0.78 -12.59
C PRO A 280 -10.49 -1.28 -12.52
N PRO A 281 -10.87 -2.27 -13.36
CA PRO A 281 -12.21 -2.81 -13.32
C PRO A 281 -12.48 -3.41 -11.94
N PRO A 282 -13.74 -3.36 -11.46
CA PRO A 282 -14.08 -3.90 -10.17
C PRO A 282 -13.93 -5.43 -10.15
N PRO A 283 -13.79 -6.03 -8.96
CA PRO A 283 -13.81 -7.47 -8.83
C PRO A 283 -15.10 -8.07 -9.38
N THR A 284 -14.99 -9.23 -10.05
CA THR A 284 -16.14 -10.03 -10.47
C THR A 284 -16.40 -11.11 -9.45
N VAL A 285 -17.66 -11.23 -9.02
CA VAL A 285 -18.14 -12.28 -8.12
C VAL A 285 -19.19 -13.12 -8.85
N ASP A 286 -19.01 -14.43 -8.82
CA ASP A 286 -19.92 -15.42 -9.39
C ASP A 286 -20.27 -16.48 -8.34
N LEU A 287 -21.49 -16.38 -7.78
CA LEU A 287 -22.01 -17.31 -6.79
C LEU A 287 -22.33 -18.66 -7.44
N THR A 288 -21.66 -19.71 -6.98
CA THR A 288 -21.85 -21.08 -7.48
C THR A 288 -22.67 -21.95 -6.55
N THR A 289 -22.67 -21.65 -5.24
CA THR A 289 -23.47 -22.37 -4.23
C THR A 289 -23.84 -21.41 -3.10
N PRO A 290 -25.09 -21.43 -2.60
CA PRO A 290 -26.22 -22.21 -3.12
C PRO A 290 -26.69 -21.69 -4.50
N THR A 291 -27.36 -22.55 -5.26
CA THR A 291 -28.00 -22.12 -6.52
C THR A 291 -29.29 -21.36 -6.21
N ASN A 292 -29.69 -20.46 -7.12
CA ASN A 292 -30.92 -19.69 -6.96
C ASN A 292 -32.14 -20.62 -6.76
N GLY A 293 -32.91 -20.39 -5.70
CA GLY A 293 -34.08 -21.19 -5.32
C GLY A 293 -33.77 -22.47 -4.52
N ALA A 294 -32.51 -22.73 -4.17
CA ALA A 294 -32.16 -23.87 -3.33
C ALA A 294 -32.65 -23.69 -1.88
N SER A 295 -33.07 -24.79 -1.24
CA SER A 295 -33.25 -24.85 0.21
C SER A 295 -31.94 -25.27 0.87
N VAL A 296 -31.53 -24.53 1.89
CA VAL A 296 -30.30 -24.78 2.65
C VAL A 296 -30.62 -25.07 4.12
N GLN A 297 -29.70 -25.75 4.81
CA GLN A 297 -29.78 -25.93 6.27
C GLN A 297 -28.97 -24.86 6.98
N ALA A 298 -29.25 -24.64 8.27
CA ALA A 298 -28.44 -23.77 9.11
C ALA A 298 -26.95 -24.18 9.06
N GLY A 299 -26.05 -23.19 8.96
CA GLY A 299 -24.62 -23.45 8.78
C GLY A 299 -24.19 -23.86 7.38
N PHE A 300 -24.97 -23.51 6.35
CA PHE A 300 -24.60 -23.78 4.96
C PHE A 300 -23.33 -23.01 4.56
N SER A 301 -22.75 -23.39 3.41
CA SER A 301 -21.59 -22.68 2.86
C SER A 301 -21.96 -21.95 1.58
N VAL A 302 -21.46 -20.73 1.47
CA VAL A 302 -21.46 -19.96 0.24
C VAL A 302 -20.17 -20.26 -0.52
N ILE A 303 -20.28 -20.62 -1.79
CA ILE A 303 -19.12 -20.82 -2.68
C ILE A 303 -19.24 -19.85 -3.84
N ALA A 304 -18.25 -18.97 -3.98
CA ALA A 304 -18.20 -17.99 -5.06
C ALA A 304 -16.84 -18.03 -5.77
N ASN A 305 -16.88 -17.88 -7.10
CA ASN A 305 -15.70 -17.51 -7.87
C ASN A 305 -15.51 -15.99 -7.78
N VAL A 306 -14.37 -15.55 -7.26
CA VAL A 306 -14.03 -14.14 -7.08
C VAL A 306 -12.73 -13.86 -7.82
N VAL A 307 -12.74 -12.89 -8.71
CA VAL A 307 -11.57 -12.47 -9.49
C VAL A 307 -11.44 -10.96 -9.39
N ASP A 308 -10.28 -10.50 -8.94
CA ASP A 308 -9.87 -9.10 -8.98
C ASP A 308 -8.50 -9.04 -9.67
N PRO A 309 -8.28 -8.17 -10.67
CA PRO A 309 -6.97 -7.99 -11.29
C PRO A 309 -5.85 -7.61 -10.31
N ARG A 310 -6.20 -7.05 -9.15
CA ARG A 310 -5.28 -6.61 -8.09
C ARG A 310 -5.25 -7.54 -6.87
N GLY A 311 -5.80 -8.74 -7.04
CA GLY A 311 -5.96 -9.70 -5.96
C GLY A 311 -7.14 -9.39 -5.04
N VAL A 312 -7.71 -10.44 -4.48
CA VAL A 312 -8.83 -10.35 -3.55
C VAL A 312 -8.28 -10.09 -2.16
N GLY A 313 -8.76 -9.06 -1.46
CA GLY A 313 -8.36 -8.76 -0.08
C GLY A 313 -9.19 -9.52 0.96
N ARG A 314 -10.51 -9.60 0.74
CA ARG A 314 -11.46 -10.39 1.54
C ARG A 314 -12.70 -10.70 0.73
N VAL A 315 -13.44 -11.73 1.14
CA VAL A 315 -14.77 -12.05 0.62
C VAL A 315 -15.74 -11.99 1.79
N GLU A 316 -16.75 -11.13 1.69
CA GLU A 316 -17.82 -10.99 2.68
C GLU A 316 -19.11 -11.60 2.13
N VAL A 317 -19.82 -12.34 2.97
CA VAL A 317 -21.15 -12.86 2.67
C VAL A 317 -22.18 -12.05 3.44
N LEU A 318 -23.04 -11.37 2.68
CA LEU A 318 -24.17 -10.64 3.21
C LEU A 318 -25.42 -11.49 2.97
N LEU A 319 -26.25 -11.67 3.99
CA LEU A 319 -27.56 -12.32 3.87
C LEU A 319 -28.62 -11.27 4.16
N ASN A 320 -29.53 -11.03 3.22
CA ASN A 320 -30.54 -9.97 3.27
C ASN A 320 -29.92 -8.59 3.59
N GLY A 321 -28.73 -8.31 3.03
CA GLY A 321 -28.00 -7.05 3.23
C GLY A 321 -27.21 -6.96 4.53
N TYR A 322 -27.21 -7.98 5.40
CA TYR A 322 -26.44 -7.99 6.65
C TYR A 322 -25.22 -8.91 6.54
N LYS A 323 -24.04 -8.47 6.97
CA LYS A 323 -22.81 -9.29 6.95
C LYS A 323 -22.88 -10.43 7.97
N TRP A 324 -22.80 -11.68 7.50
CA TRP A 324 -22.83 -12.88 8.35
C TRP A 324 -21.50 -13.61 8.45
N ALA A 325 -20.69 -13.55 7.40
CA ALA A 325 -19.42 -14.25 7.36
C ALA A 325 -18.42 -13.51 6.47
N GLU A 326 -17.15 -13.76 6.71
CA GLU A 326 -16.06 -13.29 5.87
C GLU A 326 -14.90 -14.29 5.86
N VAL A 327 -14.11 -14.25 4.80
CA VAL A 327 -12.82 -14.94 4.71
C VAL A 327 -11.77 -13.99 4.13
N GLU A 328 -10.52 -14.14 4.57
CA GLU A 328 -9.41 -13.42 3.96
C GLU A 328 -9.18 -13.88 2.52
N GLY A 329 -8.77 -12.94 1.68
CA GLY A 329 -8.30 -13.22 0.34
C GLY A 329 -6.97 -13.98 0.37
N VAL A 330 -6.75 -14.85 -0.62
CA VAL A 330 -5.50 -15.59 -0.77
C VAL A 330 -4.99 -15.40 -2.18
N THR A 331 -3.69 -15.18 -2.32
CA THR A 331 -3.03 -15.02 -3.62
C THR A 331 -3.32 -16.19 -4.55
N ASN A 332 -3.62 -15.88 -5.82
CA ASN A 332 -3.95 -16.86 -6.86
C ASN A 332 -5.16 -17.76 -6.57
N ARG A 333 -5.94 -17.45 -5.52
CA ARG A 333 -7.21 -18.13 -5.24
C ARG A 333 -8.33 -17.37 -5.94
N THR A 334 -9.11 -18.11 -6.73
CA THR A 334 -10.29 -17.58 -7.41
C THR A 334 -11.59 -18.17 -6.91
N SER A 335 -11.55 -19.21 -6.06
CA SER A 335 -12.73 -19.87 -5.50
C SER A 335 -12.69 -19.82 -3.97
N TYR A 336 -13.76 -19.32 -3.37
CA TYR A 336 -13.86 -19.09 -1.94
C TYR A 336 -15.06 -19.84 -1.37
N LEU A 337 -14.81 -20.68 -0.37
CA LEU A 337 -15.84 -21.28 0.47
C LEU A 337 -15.93 -20.47 1.76
N VAL A 338 -17.10 -19.88 1.98
CA VAL A 338 -17.41 -19.05 3.16
C VAL A 338 -18.52 -19.74 3.95
N PRO A 339 -18.21 -20.39 5.08
CA PRO A 339 -19.21 -21.03 5.91
C PRO A 339 -20.04 -19.97 6.64
N THR A 340 -21.37 -20.08 6.58
CA THR A 340 -22.25 -19.22 7.39
C THR A 340 -22.37 -19.79 8.80
N PRO A 341 -22.62 -18.96 9.82
CA PRO A 341 -22.95 -19.43 11.16
C PRO A 341 -24.22 -20.30 11.21
N ALA A 342 -24.34 -21.13 12.26
CA ALA A 342 -25.51 -21.98 12.48
C ALA A 342 -26.73 -21.22 13.04
N ASP A 343 -26.54 -19.97 13.47
CA ASP A 343 -27.59 -19.08 13.99
C ASP A 343 -28.15 -18.12 12.93
N VAL A 344 -27.83 -18.32 11.65
CA VAL A 344 -28.53 -17.67 10.54
C VAL A 344 -30.02 -18.01 10.64
N PRO A 345 -30.93 -17.02 10.76
CA PRO A 345 -32.35 -17.27 10.93
C PRO A 345 -32.98 -17.95 9.71
N ASP A 346 -34.00 -18.78 9.97
CA ASP A 346 -34.85 -19.34 8.92
C ASP A 346 -35.56 -18.23 8.13
N GLY A 347 -35.68 -18.40 6.82
CA GLY A 347 -36.41 -17.47 5.96
C GLY A 347 -36.02 -17.57 4.49
N VAL A 348 -36.57 -16.65 3.69
CA VAL A 348 -36.03 -16.36 2.35
C VAL A 348 -34.74 -15.56 2.54
N ILE A 349 -33.67 -16.04 1.91
CA ILE A 349 -32.33 -15.49 2.04
C ILE A 349 -31.87 -15.00 0.67
N ASP A 350 -31.63 -13.70 0.56
CA ASP A 350 -30.90 -13.07 -0.53
C ASP A 350 -29.40 -13.05 -0.16
N ILE A 351 -28.54 -13.56 -1.04
CA ILE A 351 -27.08 -13.64 -0.88
C ILE A 351 -26.39 -12.64 -1.80
#